data_AF-A0A2R4CI79-F1
#
_entry.id   AF-A0A2R4CI79-F1
#
_cell.length_a   1.000
_cell.length_b   1.000
_cell.length_c   1.000
_cell.angle_alpha   90.00
_cell.angle_beta   90.00
_cell.angle_gamma   90.00
#
_symmetry.space_group_name_H-M   'P 1'
#
loop_
_entity.id
_entity.type
_entity.pdbx_description
1 polymer ?
#
loop_
_entity_poly.entity_id
_entity_poly.type
_entity_poly.pdbx_seq_one_letter_code
_entity_poly.pdbx_strand_id
1 'polypeptide(L)'
;MGLWTFMAVVCMLFLLFGIAYTMRIGYGDWRAPPPVPWQLWLSTALLAGASMAWQVAGRRPAVARRWCLLGLLCALAFVVSQLGAWRVLAAQGFAPAASPGAGFFYMLTGLHGLHVAGGIGAAILVMRQPGFAHTGAGDAGPVCARISLCSQYWHLLLALWLALFALLFRVTPALVQDLCAAVGIGGR
;
A
#
# COMPACT_ATOMS: atom_id res chain seq x y z
N MET A 1 -14.05 16.75 2.71
CA MET A 1 -14.71 16.09 1.55
C MET A 1 -13.72 15.65 0.48
N GLY A 2 -12.82 16.51 -0.02
CA GLY A 2 -11.88 16.15 -1.10
C GLY A 2 -11.00 14.90 -0.84
N LEU A 3 -10.47 14.70 0.37
CA LEU A 3 -9.64 13.51 0.68
C LEU A 3 -10.45 12.21 0.55
N TRP A 4 -11.67 12.16 1.07
CA TRP A 4 -12.50 10.96 1.03
C TRP A 4 -12.87 10.57 -0.40
N THR A 5 -13.18 11.55 -1.25
CA THR A 5 -13.42 11.32 -2.68
C THR A 5 -12.17 10.75 -3.36
N PHE A 6 -10.99 11.32 -3.10
CA PHE A 6 -9.73 10.78 -3.61
C PHE A 6 -9.49 9.34 -3.14
N MET A 7 -9.67 9.05 -1.85
CA MET A 7 -9.55 7.71 -1.28
C MET A 7 -10.50 6.72 -1.96
N ALA A 8 -11.74 7.11 -2.22
CA ALA A 8 -12.72 6.26 -2.91
C ALA A 8 -12.29 5.95 -4.35
N VAL A 9 -11.79 6.94 -5.10
CA VAL A 9 -11.26 6.74 -6.46
C VAL A 9 -10.07 5.79 -6.45
N VAL A 10 -9.15 5.95 -5.50
CA VAL A 10 -7.99 5.05 -5.35
C VAL A 10 -8.45 3.62 -5.06
N CYS A 11 -9.39 3.42 -4.13
CA CYS A 11 -9.96 2.09 -3.87
C CYS A 11 -10.61 1.48 -5.10
N MET A 12 -11.39 2.26 -5.84
CA MET A 12 -12.05 1.80 -7.07
C MET A 12 -11.03 1.40 -8.13
N LEU A 13 -9.95 2.17 -8.29
CA LEU A 13 -8.87 1.86 -9.22
C LEU A 13 -8.21 0.51 -8.87
N PHE A 14 -7.82 0.32 -7.62
CA PHE A 14 -7.22 -0.95 -7.16
C PHE A 14 -8.19 -2.13 -7.28
N LEU A 15 -9.47 -1.91 -7.00
CA LEU A 15 -10.51 -2.93 -7.16
C LEU A 15 -10.64 -3.37 -8.62
N LEU A 16 -10.73 -2.43 -9.56
CA LEU A 16 -10.85 -2.75 -10.99
C LEU A 16 -9.64 -3.50 -11.51
N PHE A 17 -8.42 -3.07 -11.16
CA PHE A 17 -7.21 -3.82 -11.51
C PHE A 17 -7.15 -5.18 -10.81
N GLY A 18 -7.66 -5.29 -9.59
CA GLY A 18 -7.76 -6.55 -8.85
C GLY A 18 -8.71 -7.55 -9.53
N ILE A 19 -9.86 -7.09 -10.01
CA ILE A 19 -10.81 -7.90 -10.78
C ILE A 19 -10.17 -8.36 -12.10
N ALA A 20 -9.48 -7.45 -12.81
CA ALA A 20 -8.77 -7.79 -14.03
C ALA A 20 -7.67 -8.86 -13.78
N TYR A 21 -6.96 -8.77 -12.65
CA TYR A 21 -6.01 -9.79 -12.21
C TYR A 21 -6.68 -11.15 -12.00
N THR A 22 -7.82 -11.20 -11.29
CA THR A 22 -8.54 -12.47 -11.03
C THR A 22 -9.13 -13.09 -12.29
N MET A 23 -9.49 -12.27 -13.30
CA MET A 23 -9.92 -12.81 -14.59
C MET A 23 -8.74 -13.40 -15.37
N ARG A 24 -7.53 -12.82 -15.23
CA ARG A 24 -6.36 -13.23 -16.01
C ARG A 24 -5.63 -14.45 -15.46
N ILE A 25 -5.71 -14.70 -14.15
CA ILE A 25 -5.10 -15.88 -13.50
C ILE A 25 -5.71 -17.22 -13.95
N GLY A 26 -6.94 -17.20 -14.48
CA GLY A 26 -7.62 -18.39 -14.99
C GLY A 26 -7.13 -18.91 -16.35
N TYR A 27 -6.19 -18.22 -17.00
CA TYR A 27 -5.62 -18.63 -18.29
C TYR A 27 -4.40 -19.55 -18.11
N GLY A 28 -4.25 -20.55 -18.98
CA GLY A 28 -3.27 -21.63 -18.83
C GLY A 28 -1.79 -21.25 -18.95
N ASP A 29 -1.48 -19.99 -19.28
CA ASP A 29 -0.12 -19.45 -19.34
C ASP A 29 0.33 -18.80 -18.02
N TRP A 30 -0.49 -18.90 -16.97
CA TRP A 30 -0.19 -18.27 -15.69
C TRP A 30 0.98 -18.93 -14.95
N ARG A 31 2.03 -18.15 -14.69
CA ARG A 31 3.12 -18.52 -13.78
C ARG A 31 2.88 -17.85 -12.43
N ALA A 32 2.67 -18.66 -11.40
CA ALA A 32 2.56 -18.17 -10.03
C ALA A 32 3.84 -17.43 -9.61
N PRO A 33 3.73 -16.36 -8.80
CA PRO A 33 4.89 -15.72 -8.25
C PRO A 33 5.73 -16.71 -7.42
N PRO A 34 7.07 -16.56 -7.40
CA PRO A 34 7.93 -17.34 -6.52
C PRO A 34 7.58 -17.08 -5.04
N PRO A 35 8.03 -17.96 -4.11
CA PRO A 35 7.74 -17.82 -2.68
C PRO A 35 8.09 -16.43 -2.17
N VAL A 36 7.24 -15.91 -1.29
CA VAL A 36 7.27 -14.51 -0.84
C VAL A 36 8.67 -14.12 -0.35
N PRO A 37 9.36 -13.17 -1.01
CA PRO A 37 10.63 -12.67 -0.51
C PRO A 37 10.43 -12.01 0.86
N TRP A 38 11.35 -12.25 1.79
CA TRP A 38 11.28 -11.69 3.15
C TRP A 38 11.21 -10.16 3.16
N GLN A 39 11.74 -9.50 2.11
CA GLN A 39 11.63 -8.06 1.90
C GLN A 39 10.18 -7.56 1.86
N LEU A 40 9.22 -8.35 1.35
CA LEU A 40 7.81 -7.95 1.34
C LEU A 40 7.20 -7.98 2.75
N TRP A 41 7.64 -8.89 3.62
CA TRP A 41 7.26 -8.88 5.03
C TRP A 41 7.84 -7.66 5.76
N LEU A 42 9.10 -7.33 5.47
CA LEU A 42 9.74 -6.10 5.96
C LEU A 42 8.97 -4.86 5.50
N SER A 43 8.60 -4.77 4.22
CA SER A 43 7.78 -3.67 3.69
C SER A 43 6.45 -3.55 4.45
N THR A 44 5.73 -4.66 4.67
CA THR A 44 4.47 -4.65 5.44
C THR A 44 4.67 -4.13 6.86
N ALA A 45 5.72 -4.59 7.56
CA ALA A 45 6.04 -4.12 8.90
C ALA A 45 6.39 -2.62 8.94
N LEU A 46 7.14 -2.13 7.96
CA LEU A 46 7.51 -0.72 7.83
C LEU A 46 6.28 0.17 7.56
N LEU A 47 5.37 -0.26 6.68
CA LEU A 47 4.15 0.49 6.38
C LEU A 47 3.19 0.50 7.59
N ALA A 48 3.09 -0.62 8.31
CA ALA A 48 2.35 -0.70 9.56
C ALA A 48 2.94 0.25 10.63
N GLY A 49 4.27 0.26 10.76
CA GLY A 49 4.99 1.19 11.64
C GLY A 49 4.74 2.65 11.26
N ALA A 50 4.76 2.98 9.97
CA ALA A 50 4.43 4.31 9.48
C ALA A 50 3.00 4.71 9.87
N SER A 51 2.04 3.82 9.61
CA SER A 51 0.63 4.03 9.93
C SER A 51 0.40 4.28 11.43
N MET A 52 1.01 3.46 12.30
CA MET A 52 0.95 3.64 13.75
C MET A 52 1.60 4.95 14.20
N ALA A 53 2.74 5.30 13.61
CA ALA A 53 3.44 6.53 13.96
C ALA A 53 2.60 7.78 13.66
N TRP A 54 1.95 7.84 12.49
CA TRP A 54 1.03 8.93 12.15
C TRP A 54 -0.20 8.96 13.05
N GLN A 55 -0.72 7.80 13.46
CA GLN A 55 -1.84 7.73 14.41
C GLN A 55 -1.45 8.28 15.79
N VAL A 56 -0.27 7.92 16.30
CA VAL A 56 0.23 8.44 17.58
C VAL A 56 0.49 9.94 17.47
N ALA A 57 1.02 10.42 16.35
CA ALA A 57 1.24 11.84 16.11
C ALA A 57 -0.08 12.64 16.14
N GLY A 58 -1.16 12.09 15.59
CA GLY A 58 -2.49 12.71 15.64
C GLY A 58 -3.12 12.73 17.04
N ARG A 59 -2.83 11.73 17.88
CA ARG A 59 -3.40 11.63 19.24
C ARG A 59 -2.60 12.36 20.31
N ARG A 60 -1.29 12.51 20.12
CA ARG A 60 -0.37 13.08 21.11
C ARG A 60 0.40 14.26 20.53
N PRO A 61 -0.19 15.47 20.50
CA PRO A 61 0.41 16.64 19.86
C PRO A 61 1.80 16.97 20.40
N ALA A 62 2.04 16.79 21.71
CA ALA A 62 3.33 17.04 22.37
C ALA A 62 4.50 16.21 21.80
N VAL A 63 4.22 15.05 21.20
CA VAL A 63 5.24 14.19 20.58
C VAL A 63 5.06 14.06 19.07
N ALA A 64 4.10 14.79 18.48
CA ALA A 64 3.71 14.64 17.08
C ALA A 64 4.89 14.78 16.12
N ARG A 65 5.78 15.74 16.36
CA ARG A 65 6.96 15.95 15.51
C ARG A 65 7.85 14.71 15.41
N ARG A 66 8.14 14.05 16.54
CA ARG A 66 9.01 12.85 16.57
C ARG A 66 8.35 11.68 15.85
N TRP A 67 7.05 11.49 16.07
CA TRP A 67 6.29 10.40 15.44
C TRP A 67 6.02 10.64 13.94
N CYS A 68 5.78 11.86 13.50
CA CYS A 68 5.70 12.19 12.07
C CYS A 68 7.03 11.93 11.36
N LEU A 69 8.17 12.29 11.98
CA LEU A 69 9.50 11.97 11.45
C LEU A 69 9.72 10.46 11.36
N LEU A 70 9.39 9.71 12.41
CA LEU A 70 9.48 8.26 12.40
C LEU A 70 8.60 7.65 11.29
N GLY A 71 7.36 8.12 11.16
CA GLY A 71 6.45 7.66 10.11
C GLY A 71 6.96 7.95 8.70
N LEU A 72 7.57 9.12 8.49
CA LEU A 72 8.22 9.49 7.23
C LEU A 72 9.42 8.56 6.92
N LEU A 73 10.28 8.29 7.90
CA LEU A 73 11.42 7.39 7.74
C LEU A 73 10.98 5.96 7.44
N CYS A 74 9.96 5.46 8.14
CA CYS A 74 9.35 4.16 7.85
C CYS A 74 8.80 4.09 6.42
N ALA A 75 8.14 5.14 5.94
CA ALA A 75 7.63 5.20 4.57
C ALA A 75 8.75 5.23 3.51
N LEU A 76 9.83 5.96 3.77
CA LEU A 76 11.00 5.94 2.87
C LEU A 76 11.66 4.56 2.86
N ALA A 77 11.82 3.94 4.02
CA ALA A 77 12.33 2.58 4.15
C ALA A 77 11.44 1.55 3.42
N PHE A 78 10.11 1.73 3.44
CA PHE A 78 9.18 0.91 2.64
C PHE A 78 9.52 0.98 1.15
N VAL A 79 9.71 2.18 0.59
CA VAL A 79 10.04 2.35 -0.83
C VAL A 79 11.37 1.66 -1.17
N VAL A 80 12.38 1.81 -0.32
CA VAL A 80 13.69 1.14 -0.52
C VAL A 80 13.54 -0.39 -0.46
N SER A 81 12.83 -0.91 0.53
CA SER A 81 12.52 -2.34 0.68
C SER A 81 11.80 -2.89 -0.55
N GLN A 82 10.83 -2.13 -1.07
CA GLN A 82 10.06 -2.49 -2.26
C GLN A 82 10.91 -2.56 -3.53
N LEU A 83 11.81 -1.58 -3.74
CA LEU A 83 12.77 -1.61 -4.84
C LEU A 83 13.74 -2.81 -4.71
N GLY A 84 14.15 -3.14 -3.49
CA GLY A 84 14.95 -4.33 -3.21
C GLY A 84 14.22 -5.63 -3.57
N ALA A 85 12.95 -5.76 -3.18
CA ALA A 85 12.11 -6.90 -3.53
C ALA A 85 11.99 -7.06 -5.05
N TRP A 86 11.75 -5.97 -5.78
CA TRP A 86 11.68 -5.96 -7.24
C TRP A 86 12.96 -6.42 -7.91
N ARG A 87 14.12 -6.02 -7.39
CA ARG A 87 15.43 -6.45 -7.92
C ARG A 87 15.67 -7.94 -7.71
N VAL A 88 15.34 -8.45 -6.53
CA VAL A 88 15.47 -9.89 -6.22
C VAL A 88 14.56 -10.73 -7.11
N LEU A 89 13.30 -10.32 -7.28
CA LEU A 89 12.35 -11.01 -8.15
C LEU A 89 12.78 -10.98 -9.63
N ALA A 90 13.26 -9.83 -10.11
CA ALA A 90 13.78 -9.71 -11.46
C ALA A 90 15.00 -10.61 -11.69
N ALA A 91 15.92 -10.69 -10.72
CA ALA A 91 17.09 -11.56 -10.79
C ALA A 91 16.73 -13.06 -10.78
N GLN A 92 15.58 -13.43 -10.20
CA GLN A 92 15.03 -14.79 -10.23
C GLN A 92 14.26 -15.11 -11.52
N GLY A 93 14.30 -14.23 -12.53
CA GLY A 93 13.59 -14.41 -13.79
C GLY A 93 12.11 -14.03 -13.74
N PHE A 94 11.63 -13.45 -12.63
CA PHE A 94 10.29 -12.89 -12.51
C PHE A 94 10.31 -11.39 -12.84
N ALA A 95 10.72 -11.05 -14.06
CA ALA A 95 10.73 -9.68 -14.55
C ALA A 95 9.34 -9.25 -15.07
N PRO A 96 9.01 -7.95 -15.18
CA PRO A 96 7.70 -7.47 -15.64
C PRO A 96 7.24 -8.05 -16.99
N ALA A 97 8.18 -8.33 -17.90
CA ALA A 97 7.92 -8.89 -19.23
C ALA A 97 7.98 -10.43 -19.28
N ALA A 98 8.29 -11.11 -18.16
CA ALA A 98 8.51 -12.56 -18.13
C ALA A 98 7.20 -13.36 -18.22
N SER A 99 6.11 -12.81 -17.68
CA SER A 99 4.77 -13.39 -17.79
C SER A 99 3.71 -12.33 -17.54
N PRO A 100 2.47 -12.54 -18.01
CA PRO A 100 1.33 -11.69 -17.68
C PRO A 100 1.16 -11.51 -16.16
N GLY A 101 1.36 -12.59 -15.37
CA GLY A 101 1.29 -12.54 -13.92
C GLY A 101 2.37 -11.67 -13.27
N ALA A 102 3.59 -11.69 -13.80
CA ALA A 102 4.64 -10.77 -13.39
C ALA A 102 4.26 -9.32 -13.75
N GLY A 103 3.75 -9.07 -14.96
CA GLY A 103 3.27 -7.75 -15.37
C GLY A 103 2.24 -7.15 -14.41
N PHE A 104 1.22 -7.92 -14.04
CA PHE A 104 0.21 -7.49 -13.05
C PHE A 104 0.81 -7.26 -11.66
N PHE A 105 1.72 -8.11 -11.20
CA PHE A 105 2.41 -7.92 -9.92
C PHE A 105 3.15 -6.59 -9.86
N TYR A 106 3.98 -6.28 -10.87
CA TYR A 106 4.73 -5.02 -10.92
C TYR A 106 3.83 -3.82 -11.13
N MET A 107 2.76 -3.94 -11.92
CA MET A 107 1.80 -2.86 -12.13
C MET A 107 1.05 -2.51 -10.84
N LEU A 108 0.47 -3.50 -10.15
CA LEU A 108 -0.27 -3.29 -8.90
C LEU A 108 0.62 -2.77 -7.78
N THR A 109 1.77 -3.41 -7.57
CA THR A 109 2.71 -2.99 -6.52
C THR A 109 3.39 -1.65 -6.84
N GLY A 110 3.61 -1.35 -8.12
CA GLY A 110 4.16 -0.07 -8.57
C GLY A 110 3.16 1.07 -8.42
N LEU A 111 1.89 0.85 -8.79
CA LEU A 111 0.81 1.80 -8.54
C LEU A 111 0.68 2.09 -7.04
N HIS A 112 0.76 1.07 -6.20
CA HIS A 112 0.78 1.25 -4.74
C HIS A 112 1.98 2.07 -4.28
N GLY A 113 3.18 1.74 -4.76
CA GLY A 113 4.40 2.50 -4.48
C GLY A 113 4.29 3.98 -4.87
N LEU A 114 3.62 4.29 -6.00
CA LEU A 114 3.35 5.67 -6.42
C LEU A 114 2.45 6.41 -5.43
N HIS A 115 1.40 5.76 -4.92
CA HIS A 115 0.53 6.36 -3.90
C HIS A 115 1.25 6.57 -2.56
N VAL A 116 2.16 5.68 -2.19
CA VAL A 116 3.05 5.85 -1.03
C VAL A 116 4.00 7.04 -1.25
N ALA A 117 4.59 7.18 -2.44
CA ALA A 117 5.42 8.33 -2.78
C ALA A 117 4.64 9.67 -2.71
N GLY A 118 3.39 9.67 -3.21
CA GLY A 118 2.48 10.81 -3.04
C GLY A 118 2.18 11.11 -1.56
N GLY A 119 2.00 10.05 -0.74
CA GLY A 119 1.83 10.16 0.71
C GLY A 119 3.04 10.75 1.43
N ILE A 120 4.25 10.37 1.02
CA ILE A 120 5.52 10.95 1.49
C ILE A 120 5.57 12.44 1.16
N GLY A 121 5.19 12.83 -0.06
CA GLY A 121 5.09 14.24 -0.46
C GLY A 121 4.12 15.01 0.43
N ALA A 122 2.91 14.48 0.64
CA ALA A 122 1.91 15.08 1.52
C ALA A 122 2.40 15.19 2.97
N ALA A 123 3.06 14.17 3.50
CA ALA A 123 3.68 14.17 4.82
C ALA A 123 4.72 15.29 4.98
N ILE A 124 5.62 15.43 4.01
CA ILE A 124 6.64 16.50 3.99
C ILE A 124 5.96 17.89 3.96
N LEU A 125 4.91 18.06 3.17
CA LEU A 125 4.15 19.31 3.11
C LEU A 125 3.46 19.65 4.43
N VAL A 126 2.97 18.66 5.18
CA VAL A 126 2.42 18.86 6.54
C VAL A 126 3.52 19.30 7.50
N MET A 127 4.68 18.65 7.47
CA MET A 127 5.79 18.93 8.37
C MET A 127 6.49 20.27 8.11
N ARG A 128 6.35 20.83 6.90
CA ARG A 128 6.90 22.14 6.52
C ARG A 128 5.99 23.33 6.83
N GLN A 129 4.78 23.11 7.35
CA GLN A 129 3.86 24.21 7.59
C GLN A 129 4.30 25.13 8.74
N PRO A 130 4.04 26.45 8.63
CA PRO A 130 4.14 27.37 9.76
C PRO A 130 3.26 26.86 10.91
N GLY A 131 3.81 26.79 12.13
CA GLY A 131 3.11 26.25 13.30
C GLY A 131 3.32 24.76 13.56
N PHE A 132 3.93 24.00 12.64
CA PHE A 132 4.33 22.61 12.92
C PHE A 132 5.38 22.52 14.05
N ALA A 133 6.19 23.56 14.22
CA ALA A 133 7.15 23.65 15.34
C ALA A 133 6.46 23.88 16.70
N HIS A 134 5.24 24.43 16.70
CA HIS A 134 4.48 24.75 17.92
C HIS A 134 3.44 23.67 18.26
N THR A 135 3.36 22.59 17.47
CA THR A 135 2.44 21.47 17.72
C THR A 135 2.84 20.79 19.02
N GLY A 136 2.07 21.04 20.08
CA GLY A 136 2.39 20.64 21.46
C GLY A 136 2.05 21.69 22.52
N ALA A 137 1.92 22.97 22.13
CA ALA A 137 1.59 24.07 23.04
C ALA A 137 0.07 24.26 23.29
N GLY A 138 -0.74 23.20 23.21
CA GLY A 138 -2.18 23.26 23.44
C GLY A 138 -3.05 23.70 22.26
N ASP A 139 -2.45 24.06 21.12
CA ASP A 139 -3.21 24.45 19.93
C ASP A 139 -3.87 23.24 19.24
N ALA A 140 -5.19 23.16 19.37
CA ALA A 140 -6.08 22.34 18.55
C ALA A 140 -6.26 22.96 17.14
N GLY A 141 -5.15 23.39 16.53
CA GLY A 141 -5.14 24.18 15.30
C GLY A 141 -5.25 23.35 14.01
N PRO A 142 -5.22 24.01 12.84
CA PRO A 142 -5.32 23.38 11.51
C PRO A 142 -4.24 22.31 11.24
N VAL A 143 -3.10 22.36 11.95
CA VAL A 143 -2.02 21.36 11.85
C VAL A 143 -2.47 19.99 12.38
N CYS A 144 -3.17 19.94 13.52
CA CYS A 144 -3.67 18.69 14.10
C CYS A 144 -4.71 18.02 13.17
N ALA A 145 -5.58 18.81 12.54
CA ALA A 145 -6.52 18.31 11.54
C ALA A 145 -5.81 17.69 10.33
N ARG A 146 -4.73 18.32 9.83
CA ARG A 146 -3.92 17.78 8.72
C ARG A 146 -3.16 16.52 9.08
N ILE A 147 -2.63 16.41 10.31
CA ILE A 147 -1.99 15.18 10.80
C ILE A 147 -3.03 14.04 10.87
N SER A 148 -4.25 14.32 11.35
CA SER A 148 -5.33 13.33 11.39
C SER A 148 -5.73 12.84 9.99
N LEU A 149 -5.84 13.75 9.02
CA LEU A 149 -6.10 13.40 7.61
C LEU A 149 -4.95 12.57 7.01
N CYS A 150 -3.71 12.92 7.31
CA CYS A 150 -2.54 12.15 6.88
C CYS A 150 -2.56 10.74 7.50
N SER A 151 -2.89 10.61 8.79
CA SER A 151 -3.05 9.32 9.47
C SER A 151 -4.10 8.43 8.79
N GLN A 152 -5.27 8.99 8.43
CA GLN A 152 -6.32 8.25 7.71
C GLN A 152 -5.83 7.76 6.34
N TYR A 153 -5.09 8.59 5.61
CA TYR A 153 -4.49 8.21 4.33
C TYR A 153 -3.47 7.07 4.47
N TRP A 154 -2.60 7.12 5.49
CA TRP A 154 -1.63 6.04 5.76
C TRP A 154 -2.30 4.72 6.17
N HIS A 155 -3.39 4.77 6.93
CA HIS A 155 -4.19 3.58 7.23
C HIS A 155 -4.79 2.96 5.97
N LEU A 156 -5.28 3.79 5.04
CA LEU A 156 -5.80 3.30 3.76
C LEU A 156 -4.70 2.63 2.93
N LEU A 157 -3.51 3.23 2.84
CA LEU A 157 -2.38 2.63 2.14
C LEU A 157 -2.02 1.27 2.74
N LEU A 158 -1.99 1.15 4.07
CA LEU A 158 -1.78 -0.14 4.72
C LEU A 158 -2.87 -1.15 4.37
N ALA A 159 -4.14 -0.75 4.42
CA ALA A 159 -5.27 -1.63 4.08
C ALA A 159 -5.19 -2.10 2.61
N LEU A 160 -4.89 -1.19 1.67
CA LEU A 160 -4.69 -1.53 0.26
C LEU A 160 -3.49 -2.47 0.08
N TRP A 161 -2.39 -2.23 0.79
CA TRP A 161 -1.21 -3.11 0.73
C TRP A 161 -1.52 -4.52 1.21
N LEU A 162 -2.26 -4.66 2.32
CA LEU A 162 -2.69 -5.97 2.83
C LEU A 162 -3.66 -6.66 1.86
N ALA A 163 -4.59 -5.91 1.25
CA ALA A 163 -5.49 -6.44 0.23
C ALA A 163 -4.71 -6.93 -1.00
N LEU A 164 -3.71 -6.17 -1.47
CA LEU A 164 -2.83 -6.59 -2.57
C LEU A 164 -1.99 -7.82 -2.19
N PHE A 165 -1.45 -7.85 -0.97
CA PHE A 165 -0.67 -8.99 -0.49
C PHE A 165 -1.52 -10.27 -0.44
N ALA A 166 -2.76 -10.16 0.03
CA ALA A 166 -3.72 -11.26 -0.02
C ALA A 166 -4.07 -11.65 -1.46
N LEU A 167 -4.35 -10.68 -2.34
CA LEU A 167 -4.68 -10.92 -3.75
C LEU A 167 -3.54 -11.64 -4.50
N LEU A 168 -2.30 -11.23 -4.27
CA LEU A 168 -1.15 -11.74 -5.03
C LEU A 168 -0.64 -13.09 -4.52
N PHE A 169 -0.74 -13.35 -3.21
CA PHE A 169 -0.14 -14.55 -2.60
C PHE A 169 -1.14 -15.55 -2.02
N ARG A 170 -2.38 -15.14 -1.70
CA ARG A 170 -3.42 -16.07 -1.21
C ARG A 170 -4.42 -16.49 -2.28
N VAL A 171 -4.61 -15.71 -3.34
CA VAL A 171 -5.51 -16.11 -4.44
C VAL A 171 -4.75 -17.03 -5.39
N THR A 172 -5.02 -18.33 -5.24
CA THR A 172 -4.51 -19.41 -6.11
C THR A 172 -5.55 -19.80 -7.17
N PRO A 173 -5.13 -20.40 -8.31
CA PRO A 173 -6.06 -20.89 -9.34
C PRO A 173 -7.12 -21.86 -8.78
N ALA A 174 -6.76 -22.69 -7.82
CA ALA A 174 -7.67 -23.61 -7.13
C ALA A 174 -8.81 -22.85 -6.42
N LEU A 175 -8.50 -21.77 -5.71
CA LEU A 175 -9.50 -20.96 -5.00
C LEU A 175 -10.48 -20.26 -5.97
N VAL A 176 -9.97 -19.84 -7.13
CA VAL A 176 -10.82 -19.26 -8.20
C VAL A 176 -11.72 -20.34 -8.81
N GLN A 177 -11.20 -21.54 -9.05
CA GLN A 177 -12.00 -22.66 -9.56
C GLN A 177 -13.06 -23.11 -8.55
N ASP A 178 -12.73 -23.17 -7.26
CA ASP A 178 -13.67 -23.50 -6.19
C ASP A 178 -14.75 -22.42 -6.04
N LEU A 179 -14.41 -21.13 -6.19
CA LEU A 179 -15.38 -20.03 -6.19
C LEU A 179 -16.26 -20.06 -7.45
N CYS A 180 -15.69 -20.29 -8.63
CA CYS A 180 -16.46 -20.42 -9.87
C CYS A 180 -17.39 -21.63 -9.85
N ALA A 181 -16.98 -22.72 -9.20
CA ALA A 181 -17.81 -23.90 -8.94
C ALA A 181 -18.91 -23.60 -7.91
N ALA A 182 -18.59 -22.90 -6.81
CA ALA A 182 -19.54 -22.52 -5.77
C ALA A 182 -20.58 -21.50 -6.24
N VAL A 183 -20.21 -20.60 -7.16
CA VAL A 183 -21.11 -19.61 -7.77
C VAL A 183 -21.88 -20.20 -8.97
N GLY A 184 -21.57 -21.44 -9.39
CA GLY A 184 -22.31 -22.15 -10.43
C GLY A 184 -22.05 -21.68 -11.86
N ILE A 185 -20.94 -20.96 -12.09
CA ILE A 185 -20.56 -20.45 -13.43
C ILE A 185 -19.68 -21.49 -14.18
N GLY A 186 -19.17 -22.50 -13.48
CA GLY A 186 -18.47 -23.64 -14.07
C GLY A 186 -19.44 -24.76 -14.47
N GLY A 187 -20.16 -24.61 -15.58
CA GLY A 187 -21.13 -25.62 -16.01
C GLY A 187 -21.69 -25.44 -17.40
N ARG A 188 -20.83 -25.37 -18.43
CA ARG A 188 -20.95 -26.03 -19.75
C ARG A 188 -19.80 -25.68 -20.68
#